data_AF-A0A1G9AV25-F1
#
_entry.id   AF-A0A1G9AV25-F1
#
_cell.length_a   1.000
_cell.length_b   1.000
_cell.length_c   1.000
_cell.angle_alpha   90.00
_cell.angle_beta   90.00
_cell.angle_gamma   90.00
#
_symmetry.space_group_name_H-M   'P 1'
#
loop_
_entity.id
_entity.type
_entity.pdbx_description
1 polymer ?
#
loop_
_entity_poly.entity_id
_entity_poly.type
_entity_poly.pdbx_seq_one_letter_code
_entity_poly.pdbx_strand_id
1 'polypeptide(L)' 'MPWCWLCGKPINLNLPWNDRMSFTVDHVVPLSRGGPATLDNSRSAHRSCNSSKGNRPHKPDLKTSREW' A
#
# COMPACT_ATOMS: atom_id res chain seq x y z
N MET A 1 -10.47 -11.17 -3.64
CA MET A 1 -9.89 -10.60 -2.41
C MET A 1 -8.79 -9.63 -2.81
N PRO A 2 -8.80 -8.38 -2.33
CA PRO A 2 -7.76 -7.41 -2.66
C PRO A 2 -6.43 -7.78 -1.97
N TRP A 3 -5.33 -7.56 -2.68
CA TRP A 3 -3.98 -7.82 -2.21
C TRP A 3 -3.31 -6.50 -1.86
N CYS A 4 -2.64 -6.43 -0.71
CA CYS A 4 -1.90 -5.24 -0.32
C CYS A 4 -0.70 -5.05 -1.24
N TRP A 5 -0.69 -4.00 -2.05
CA TRP A 5 0.40 -3.75 -3.01
C TRP A 5 1.73 -3.39 -2.34
N LEU A 6 1.68 -2.98 -1.06
CA LEU A 6 2.86 -2.60 -0.29
C LEU A 6 3.61 -3.81 0.29
N CYS A 7 2.88 -4.83 0.74
CA CYS A 7 3.45 -6.00 1.44
C CYS A 7 3.15 -7.35 0.77
N GLY A 8 2.32 -7.38 -0.28
CA GLY A 8 1.94 -8.57 -1.03
C GLY A 8 1.00 -9.54 -0.30
N LYS A 9 0.45 -9.17 0.87
CA LYS A 9 -0.44 -10.05 1.65
C LYS A 9 -1.93 -9.77 1.35
N PRO A 10 -2.82 -10.77 1.49
CA PRO A 10 -4.26 -10.55 1.32
C PRO A 10 -4.82 -9.58 2.36
N ILE A 11 -5.80 -8.77 1.95
CA ILE A 11 -6.50 -7.84 2.83
C ILE A 11 -7.83 -8.47 3.24
N ASN A 12 -8.09 -8.53 4.55
CA ASN A 12 -9.35 -9.00 5.09
C ASN A 12 -10.36 -7.83 5.13
N LEU A 13 -11.39 -7.90 4.29
CA LEU A 13 -12.44 -6.88 4.20
C LEU A 13 -13.48 -6.97 5.32
N ASN A 14 -13.48 -8.06 6.09
CA ASN A 14 -14.38 -8.23 7.24
C ASN A 14 -13.84 -7.56 8.51
N LEU A 15 -12.62 -7.02 8.47
CA LEU A 15 -12.06 -6.30 9.59
C LEU A 15 -12.70 -4.92 9.73
N PRO A 16 -12.89 -4.44 10.97
CA PRO A 16 -13.38 -3.09 11.19
C PRO A 16 -12.40 -2.05 10.65
N TRP A 17 -12.92 -0.89 10.24
CA TRP A 17 -12.13 0.22 9.69
C TRP A 17 -11.01 0.70 10.61
N ASN A 18 -11.11 0.43 11.92
CA ASN A 18 -10.12 0.81 12.91
C ASN A 18 -8.89 -0.12 12.92
N ASP A 19 -8.99 -1.31 12.32
CA ASP A 19 -7.96 -2.35 12.38
C ASP A 19 -6.75 -2.02 11.51
N ARG A 20 -5.57 -2.45 11.96
CA ARG A 20 -4.30 -2.27 11.27
C ARG A 20 -4.26 -2.99 9.92
N MET A 21 -4.92 -4.12 9.80
CA MET A 21 -5.05 -4.94 8.60
C MET A 21 -6.34 -4.64 7.82
N SER A 22 -7.08 -3.59 8.20
CA SER A 22 -8.23 -3.12 7.42
C SER A 22 -7.79 -2.60 6.06
N PHE A 23 -8.71 -2.70 5.10
CA PHE A 23 -8.57 -2.15 3.77
C PHE A 23 -8.49 -0.63 3.78
N THR A 24 -7.52 -0.09 3.05
CA THR A 24 -7.37 1.33 2.77
C THR A 24 -6.92 1.54 1.33
N VAL A 25 -7.23 2.71 0.78
CA VAL A 25 -6.75 3.13 -0.54
C VAL A 25 -5.48 3.95 -0.34
N ASP A 26 -4.40 3.55 -1.02
CA ASP A 26 -3.13 4.27 -1.03
C ASP A 26 -2.82 4.78 -2.44
N HIS A 27 -2.28 6.00 -2.52
CA HIS A 27 -1.88 6.61 -3.77
C HIS A 27 -0.44 6.19 -4.11
N VAL A 28 -0.23 5.58 -5.27
CA VAL A 28 1.10 5.11 -5.72
C VAL A 28 2.08 6.28 -5.77
N VAL A 29 1.68 7.35 -6.45
CA VAL A 29 2.32 8.66 -6.41
C VAL A 29 1.51 9.58 -5.52
N PRO A 30 2.09 10.10 -4.42
CA PRO A 30 1.39 11.05 -3.56
C PRO A 30 0.94 12.29 -4.35
N LEU A 31 -0.27 12.78 -4.08
CA LEU A 31 -0.80 14.01 -4.69
C LEU A 31 0.16 15.19 -4.50
N SER A 32 0.83 15.27 -3.35
CA SER A 32 1.81 16.31 -3.04
C SER A 32 3.07 16.30 -3.94
N ARG A 33 3.28 15.26 -4.74
CA ARG A 33 4.38 15.17 -5.72
C ARG A 33 3.89 15.22 -7.18
N GLY A 34 2.65 15.67 -7.42
CA GLY A 34 2.07 15.76 -8.76
C GLY A 34 1.48 14.44 -9.28
N GLY A 35 1.16 13.49 -8.39
CA GLY A 35 0.45 12.28 -8.76
C GLY A 35 -0.97 12.59 -9.25
N PRO A 36 -1.45 11.99 -10.35
CA PRO A 36 -2.82 12.19 -10.79
C PRO A 36 -3.80 11.58 -9.79
N ALA A 37 -4.91 12.26 -9.51
CA ALA A 37 -6.00 11.75 -8.66
C ALA A 37 -6.88 10.74 -9.44
N THR A 38 -6.25 9.81 -10.13
CA THR A 38 -6.92 8.78 -10.94
C THR A 38 -7.06 7.49 -10.15
N LEU A 39 -8.08 6.70 -10.51
CA LEU A 39 -8.25 5.32 -10.03
C LEU A 39 -7.01 4.47 -10.32
N ASP A 40 -6.31 4.74 -11.42
CA ASP A 40 -5.07 4.05 -11.80
C ASP A 40 -3.91 4.31 -10.81
N ASN A 41 -3.87 5.51 -10.22
CA ASN A 41 -2.92 5.86 -9.17
C ASN A 41 -3.35 5.37 -7.77
N SER A 42 -4.53 4.75 -7.65
CA SER A 42 -5.08 4.28 -6.39
C SER A 42 -4.92 2.76 -6.28
N ARG A 43 -4.20 2.28 -5.27
CA ARG A 43 -3.99 0.85 -5.03
C ARG A 43 -4.47 0.45 -3.64
N SER A 44 -4.80 -0.83 -3.50
CA SER A 44 -5.30 -1.40 -2.25
C SER A 44 -4.16 -1.73 -1.28
N ALA A 45 -4.22 -1.19 -0.07
CA ALA A 45 -3.20 -1.35 0.96
C ALA A 45 -3.84 -1.57 2.34
N HIS A 46 -3.12 -2.24 3.24
CA HIS A 46 -3.52 -2.27 4.65
C HIS A 46 -3.36 -0.89 5.28
N ARG A 47 -4.22 -0.56 6.25
CA ARG A 47 -4.13 0.67 7.03
C ARG A 47 -2.74 0.90 7.64
N SER A 48 -2.16 -0.15 8.24
CA SER A 48 -0.82 -0.09 8.84
C SER A 48 0.28 0.10 7.80
N CYS A 49 0.17 -0.53 6.63
CA CYS A 49 1.14 -0.39 5.56
C CYS A 49 1.09 1.01 4.95
N ASN A 50 -0.12 1.50 4.67
CA ASN A 50 -0.36 2.86 4.18
C ASN A 50 0.15 3.92 5.16
N SER A 51 -0.19 3.77 6.46
CA SER A 51 0.31 4.65 7.52
C SER A 51 1.84 4.62 7.65
N SER A 52 2.47 3.46 7.49
CA SER A 52 3.93 3.32 7.52
C SER A 52 4.61 3.94 6.30
N LYS A 53 3.98 3.89 5.12
CA LYS A 53 4.46 4.55 3.90
C LYS A 53 4.38 6.06 4.00
N GLY A 54 3.24 6.60 4.45
CA GLY A 54 2.99 8.03 4.55
C GLY A 54 3.26 8.76 3.23
N ASN A 55 3.98 9.87 3.28
CA ASN A 55 4.33 10.65 2.08
C ASN A 55 5.63 10.20 1.39
N ARG A 56 6.02 8.92 1.53
CA ARG A 56 7.21 8.37 0.87
C ARG A 56 6.78 7.52 -0.33
N PRO A 57 7.52 7.54 -1.46
CA PRO A 57 7.28 6.57 -2.52
C PRO A 57 7.53 5.16 -1.98
N HIS A 58 6.67 4.21 -2.34
CA HIS A 58 6.91 2.80 -2.00
C HIS A 58 8.19 2.36 -2.71
N LYS A 59 9.20 2.00 -1.94
CA LYS A 59 10.34 1.24 -2.45
C LYS A 59 9.93 -0.22 -2.28
N PRO A 60 9.75 -0.99 -3.37
CA PRO A 60 9.62 -2.43 -3.19
C PRO A 60 10.84 -2.89 -2.41
N ASP A 61 10.62 -3.70 -1.38
CA ASP A 61 11.70 -4.40 -0.69
C ASP A 61 12.33 -5.32 -1.73
N LEU A 62 13.31 -4.78 -2.46
CA LEU A 62 14.19 -5.54 -3.32
C LEU A 62 14.99 -6.41 -2.37
N LYS A 63 14.42 -7.55 -1.96
CA LYS A 63 15.19 -8.65 -1.42
C LYS A 63 16.21 -8.97 -2.49
N THR A 64 17.43 -8.46 -2.32
CA THR A 64 18.54 -8.86 -3.15
C THR A 64 18.73 -10.34 -2.80
N SER A 65 18.17 -11.22 -3.63
CA SER A 65 18.52 -12.63 -3.60
C SER A 65 19.93 -12.70 -4.19
N ARG A 66 20.91 -12.23 -3.43
CA ARG A 66 22.32 -12.54 -3.68
C ARG A 66 22.62 -13.75 -2.83
N GLU A 67 22.34 -14.92 -3.41
CA GLU A 67 22.99 -16.15 -3.00
C GLU A 67 24.42 -16.06 -3.55
N TRP A 68 25.40 -15.97 -2.66
CA TRP A 68 26.83 -16.06 -2.97
C TRP A 68 27.24 -17.52 -3.14
#